data_AF-A0A8D1AT88-F1
#
_entry.id   AF-A0A8D1AT88-F1
#
_cell.length_a   1.000
_cell.length_b   1.000
_cell.length_c   1.000
_cell.angle_alpha   90.00
_cell.angle_beta   90.00
_cell.angle_gamma   90.00
#
_symmetry.space_group_name_H-M   'P 1'
#
loop_
_entity.id
_entity.type
_entity.pdbx_description
1 polymer ?
#
loop_
_entity_poly.entity_id
_entity_poly.type
_entity_poly.pdbx_seq_one_letter_code
_entity_poly.pdbx_strand_id
1 'polypeptide(L)'
;MFASCHCVPRGRRTMKMIHFRSSSIKSLSQEMKCTIRLLDDSEISCHIQRETKGQFLIDHICNYYSLLEKDYFGIRYVDPEKQRHWLEPNKSISKQMKSHPPYTMCFRVKFYPHEPLKIKEELTRYLLYLQIKRDIFHGRLLCSFSDAAYLGACIVQAELGDYDPDEHPENYISEFEIFPKQSQKLERKIVEIHKNELRGQTPPVAEFNLLLKAHTLETYGVDPHPCKDSTGTTTFLGFTAAGFVVFQGNKRIHLIKWPDVCKLKFEGKTFYVIGTQKEKKAMLAFHTSTPAACKHLWKCGVENQAFYKYAKSSQIKTVSSSKIFFKGSRFRYSGKVAKEVVEASSKIQREPPEVHRANMTQSRSSHSLNKQLIINMEPLQPLLPSPSEQEEELPLGEGKSLPSGGQCRRFALEERGTLSDWLGWGSE
;
A
#
# COMPACT_ATOMS: atom_id res chain seq x y z
N MET A 1 -45.90 63.35 69.57
CA MET A 1 -47.31 63.08 69.21
C MET A 1 -47.34 62.44 67.82
N PHE A 2 -48.17 61.41 67.67
CA PHE A 2 -48.61 60.68 66.46
C PHE A 2 -47.65 59.72 65.72
N ALA A 3 -47.98 58.43 65.86
CA ALA A 3 -47.84 57.37 64.85
C ALA A 3 -48.89 57.59 63.71
N SER A 4 -48.91 56.97 62.53
CA SER A 4 -48.32 55.76 61.93
C SER A 4 -48.52 55.83 60.40
N CYS A 5 -47.76 55.10 59.57
CA CYS A 5 -48.26 54.00 58.70
C CYS A 5 -47.22 53.50 57.67
N HIS A 6 -47.27 52.20 57.38
CA HIS A 6 -46.36 51.39 56.57
C HIS A 6 -46.55 51.48 55.04
N CYS A 7 -45.49 51.17 54.27
CA CYS A 7 -45.52 50.22 53.15
C CYS A 7 -44.09 49.81 52.71
N VAL A 8 -43.91 48.51 52.39
CA VAL A 8 -42.65 47.80 52.11
C VAL A 8 -42.17 48.01 50.66
N PRO A 9 -40.86 48.18 50.39
CA PRO A 9 -40.29 47.91 49.06
C PRO A 9 -39.54 46.57 49.01
N ARG A 10 -39.86 45.84 47.94
CA ARG A 10 -39.35 44.51 47.56
C ARG A 10 -37.84 44.46 47.35
N GLY A 11 -37.29 43.26 47.56
CA GLY A 11 -35.86 42.96 47.67
C GLY A 11 -34.97 43.32 46.48
N ARG A 12 -33.71 43.64 46.82
CA ARG A 12 -32.58 43.77 45.90
C ARG A 12 -32.37 42.46 45.14
N ARG A 13 -32.38 42.52 43.81
CA ARG A 13 -31.84 41.46 42.94
C ARG A 13 -30.37 41.27 43.25
N THR A 14 -30.00 40.12 43.80
CA THR A 14 -28.61 39.66 43.86
C THR A 14 -28.10 39.43 42.44
N MET A 15 -26.98 40.08 42.09
CA MET A 15 -26.23 39.73 40.89
C MET A 15 -25.84 38.26 40.97
N LYS A 16 -26.34 37.43 40.05
CA LYS A 16 -25.81 36.09 39.84
C LYS A 16 -24.38 36.26 39.31
N MET A 17 -23.39 36.01 40.16
CA MET A 17 -22.03 35.73 39.71
C MET A 17 -22.12 34.56 38.73
N ILE A 18 -21.79 34.83 37.48
CA ILE A 18 -21.51 33.79 36.48
C ILE A 18 -20.30 33.05 37.03
N HIS A 19 -20.52 31.87 37.61
CA HIS A 19 -19.46 30.91 37.83
C HIS A 19 -18.89 30.57 36.45
N PHE A 20 -17.76 31.18 36.10
CA PHE A 20 -16.82 30.47 35.25
C PHE A 20 -16.52 29.17 35.98
N ARG A 21 -17.10 28.07 35.48
CA ARG A 21 -16.60 26.74 35.82
C ARG A 21 -15.13 26.78 35.40
N SER A 22 -14.27 26.96 36.39
CA SER A 22 -12.85 26.65 36.27
C SER A 22 -12.82 25.21 35.77
N SER A 23 -12.46 25.04 34.51
CA SER A 23 -12.15 23.74 33.94
C SER A 23 -11.18 23.10 34.92
N SER A 24 -11.62 22.04 35.60
CA SER A 24 -10.79 21.37 36.58
C SER A 24 -9.44 21.07 35.93
N ILE A 25 -8.36 21.47 36.58
CA ILE A 25 -6.96 21.22 36.19
C ILE A 25 -6.71 19.70 35.94
N LYS A 26 -7.63 18.83 36.37
CA LYS A 26 -7.67 17.39 36.03
C LYS A 26 -8.02 17.07 34.57
N SER A 27 -8.40 18.05 33.74
CA SER A 27 -8.58 17.86 32.29
C SER A 27 -7.33 18.16 31.45
N LEU A 28 -6.17 18.35 32.09
CA LEU A 28 -4.87 18.36 31.40
C LEU A 28 -4.65 16.99 30.76
N SER A 29 -4.96 16.95 29.46
CA SER A 29 -4.58 15.99 28.43
C SER A 29 -4.16 14.61 28.94
N GLN A 30 -5.08 13.64 28.93
CA GLN A 30 -4.66 12.24 28.93
C GLN A 30 -3.76 12.02 27.72
N GLU A 31 -2.46 11.92 27.97
CA GLU A 31 -1.48 11.61 26.95
C GLU A 31 -1.68 10.17 26.50
N MET A 32 -1.75 9.98 25.19
CA MET A 32 -1.91 8.67 24.57
C MET A 32 -0.59 8.30 23.92
N LYS A 33 -0.04 7.13 24.28
CA LYS A 33 1.12 6.58 23.60
C LYS A 33 0.73 6.18 22.17
N CYS A 34 1.54 6.62 21.21
CA CYS A 34 1.46 6.22 19.82
C CYS A 34 2.80 5.60 19.40
N THR A 35 2.74 4.42 18.80
CA THR A 35 3.88 3.68 18.27
C THR A 35 3.74 3.53 16.77
N ILE A 36 4.77 3.92 16.03
CA ILE A 36 4.83 3.84 14.57
C ILE A 36 5.93 2.84 14.21
N ARG A 37 5.53 1.76 13.55
CA ARG A 37 6.47 0.81 12.95
C ARG A 37 6.97 1.31 11.60
N LEU A 38 8.26 1.43 11.45
CA LEU A 38 8.94 1.96 10.27
C LEU A 38 9.07 0.91 9.16
N LEU A 39 9.83 1.24 8.11
CA LEU A 39 9.99 0.40 6.93
C LEU A 39 11.01 -0.73 7.13
N ASP A 40 11.93 -0.59 8.07
CA ASP A 40 12.91 -1.56 8.54
C ASP A 40 12.42 -2.39 9.75
N ASP A 41 11.14 -2.23 10.11
CA ASP A 41 10.50 -2.82 11.29
C ASP A 41 10.97 -2.31 12.66
N SER A 42 11.85 -1.31 12.69
CA SER A 42 12.08 -0.54 13.91
C SER A 42 10.82 0.25 14.32
N GLU A 43 10.75 0.66 15.59
CA GLU A 43 9.59 1.38 16.13
C GLU A 43 10.03 2.70 16.75
N ILE A 44 9.32 3.78 16.41
CA ILE A 44 9.40 5.05 17.13
C ILE A 44 8.11 5.24 17.92
N SER A 45 8.22 5.80 19.12
CA SER A 45 7.08 6.07 19.98
C SER A 45 7.06 7.53 20.44
N CYS A 46 5.87 8.11 20.50
CA CYS A 46 5.65 9.44 21.05
C CYS A 46 4.33 9.51 21.83
N HIS A 47 4.16 10.56 22.61
CA HIS A 47 2.92 10.86 23.31
C HIS A 47 2.15 11.93 22.54
N ILE A 48 0.84 11.73 22.40
CA ILE A 48 -0.07 12.66 21.73
C ILE A 48 -1.22 13.06 22.64
N GLN A 49 -1.77 14.25 22.39
CA GLN A 49 -3.00 14.72 23.02
C GLN A 49 -4.21 14.41 22.15
N ARG A 50 -5.42 14.54 22.71
CA ARG A 50 -6.67 14.20 22.01
C ARG A 50 -6.86 15.01 20.73
N GLU A 51 -6.43 16.26 20.72
CA GLU A 51 -6.59 17.20 19.60
C GLU A 51 -5.46 17.11 18.57
N THR A 52 -4.37 16.38 18.87
CA THR A 52 -3.22 16.22 17.97
C THR A 52 -3.64 15.69 16.61
N LYS A 53 -3.28 16.42 15.55
CA LYS A 53 -3.61 16.09 14.16
C LYS A 53 -2.64 15.07 13.57
N GLY A 54 -3.08 14.31 12.56
CA GLY A 54 -2.25 13.32 11.88
C GLY A 54 -0.96 13.90 11.29
N GLN A 55 -0.99 15.18 10.89
CA GLN A 55 0.18 15.91 10.39
C GLN A 55 1.36 15.89 11.37
N PHE A 56 1.10 15.91 12.68
CA PHE A 56 2.14 15.85 13.70
C PHE A 56 3.00 14.58 13.59
N LEU A 57 2.36 13.41 13.42
CA LEU A 57 3.10 12.14 13.29
C LEU A 57 3.86 12.05 11.97
N ILE A 58 3.29 12.62 10.88
CA ILE A 58 3.97 12.68 9.58
C ILE A 58 5.25 13.52 9.70
N ASP A 59 5.15 14.72 10.28
CA ASP A 59 6.31 15.60 10.44
C ASP A 59 7.32 15.01 11.44
N HIS A 60 6.86 14.32 12.50
CA HIS A 60 7.73 13.62 13.44
C HIS A 60 8.61 12.56 12.75
N ILE A 61 8.03 11.72 11.88
CA ILE A 61 8.79 10.74 11.09
C ILE A 61 9.70 11.43 10.06
N CYS A 62 9.21 12.47 9.39
CA CYS A 62 10.02 13.18 8.40
C CYS A 62 11.24 13.84 9.04
N ASN A 63 11.10 14.38 10.25
CA ASN A 63 12.21 14.94 11.01
C ASN A 63 13.18 13.84 11.49
N TYR A 64 12.66 12.70 11.97
CA TYR A 64 13.48 11.55 12.38
C TYR A 64 14.43 11.09 11.26
N TYR A 65 13.92 10.96 10.03
CA TYR A 65 14.73 10.58 8.87
C TYR A 65 15.45 11.75 8.18
N SER A 66 15.12 13.00 8.50
CA SER A 66 15.43 14.16 7.65
C SER A 66 14.94 13.99 6.20
N LEU A 67 13.69 13.55 6.00
CA LEU A 67 13.09 13.21 4.71
C LEU A 67 12.44 14.41 4.00
N LEU A 68 12.96 14.81 2.82
CA LEU A 68 12.38 15.91 2.03
C LEU A 68 11.33 15.44 1.02
N GLU A 69 11.51 14.27 0.41
CA GLU A 69 10.59 13.69 -0.58
C GLU A 69 9.40 12.97 0.09
N LYS A 70 8.84 13.58 1.13
CA LYS A 70 7.82 12.97 2.03
C LYS A 70 6.50 12.62 1.36
N ASP A 71 6.18 13.26 0.23
CA ASP A 71 4.91 13.09 -0.48
C ASP A 71 4.69 11.65 -1.01
N TYR A 72 5.72 10.82 -1.12
CA TYR A 72 5.60 9.41 -1.49
C TYR A 72 5.09 8.51 -0.36
N PHE A 73 5.14 8.98 0.89
CA PHE A 73 4.92 8.15 2.07
C PHE A 73 3.64 8.53 2.82
N GLY A 74 3.22 7.65 3.71
CA GLY A 74 2.10 7.89 4.61
C GLY A 74 2.12 6.98 5.83
N ILE A 75 1.22 7.27 6.77
CA ILE A 75 1.00 6.43 7.93
C ILE A 75 -0.30 5.67 7.72
N ARG A 76 -0.27 4.35 7.87
CA ARG A 76 -1.46 3.48 7.81
C ARG A 76 -1.73 2.85 9.16
N TYR A 77 -3.00 2.57 9.43
CA TYR A 77 -3.45 1.80 10.60
C TYR A 77 -4.53 0.80 10.19
N VAL A 78 -4.78 -0.18 11.06
CA VAL A 78 -5.82 -1.18 10.89
C VAL A 78 -6.84 -0.97 12.00
N ASP A 79 -8.12 -0.87 11.65
CA ASP A 79 -9.18 -0.75 12.65
C ASP A 79 -9.58 -2.12 13.25
N PRO A 80 -10.38 -2.15 14.33
CA PRO A 80 -10.82 -3.41 14.95
C PRO A 80 -11.56 -4.35 13.99
N GLU A 81 -12.21 -3.80 12.96
CA GLU A 81 -12.87 -4.56 11.89
C GLU A 81 -11.90 -5.04 10.79
N LYS A 82 -10.59 -4.97 11.03
CA LYS A 82 -9.51 -5.37 10.12
C LYS A 82 -9.44 -4.56 8.82
N GLN A 83 -10.10 -3.40 8.76
CA GLN A 83 -10.01 -2.50 7.62
C GLN A 83 -8.77 -1.61 7.74
N ARG A 84 -7.99 -1.53 6.66
CA ARG A 84 -6.86 -0.61 6.55
C ARG A 84 -7.33 0.81 6.27
N HIS A 85 -6.62 1.78 6.82
CA HIS A 85 -6.84 3.20 6.59
C HIS A 85 -5.52 3.94 6.48
N TRP A 86 -5.48 4.98 5.64
CA TRP A 86 -4.43 5.98 5.67
C TRP A 86 -4.81 7.08 6.66
N LEU A 87 -3.86 7.49 7.49
CA LEU A 87 -4.02 8.60 8.42
C LEU A 87 -4.21 9.90 7.64
N GLU A 88 -5.31 10.61 7.91
CA GLU A 88 -5.59 11.89 7.30
C GLU A 88 -4.85 13.01 8.07
N PRO A 89 -3.97 13.81 7.41
CA PRO A 89 -3.11 14.76 8.10
C PRO A 89 -3.88 15.86 8.85
N ASN A 90 -5.00 16.31 8.26
CA ASN A 90 -5.77 17.45 8.76
C ASN A 90 -6.79 17.10 9.86
N LYS A 91 -6.90 15.82 10.23
CA LYS A 91 -7.84 15.34 11.25
C LYS A 91 -7.10 14.94 12.51
N SER A 92 -7.77 15.12 13.66
CA SER A 92 -7.28 14.59 14.95
C SER A 92 -7.07 13.08 14.85
N ILE A 93 -5.97 12.58 15.40
CA ILE A 93 -5.62 11.16 15.42
C ILE A 93 -6.67 10.38 16.23
N SER A 94 -7.02 10.87 17.42
CA SER A 94 -8.01 10.21 18.29
C SER A 94 -9.40 10.08 17.65
N LYS A 95 -9.78 11.00 16.75
CA LYS A 95 -11.05 10.93 15.99
C LYS A 95 -11.02 9.96 14.81
N GLN A 96 -9.83 9.52 14.40
CA GLN A 96 -9.64 8.57 13.31
C GLN A 96 -9.47 7.14 13.83
N MET A 97 -8.78 6.99 14.96
CA MET A 97 -8.60 5.71 15.62
C MET A 97 -9.91 5.24 16.24
N LYS A 98 -10.36 4.04 15.85
CA LYS A 98 -11.51 3.38 16.48
C LYS A 98 -11.10 2.52 17.70
N SER A 99 -9.83 2.10 17.75
CA SER A 99 -9.29 1.35 18.87
C SER A 99 -9.03 2.27 20.06
N HIS A 100 -8.97 1.70 21.27
CA HIS A 100 -8.46 2.43 22.43
C HIS A 100 -6.92 2.53 22.37
N PRO A 101 -6.30 3.57 22.97
CA PRO A 101 -4.85 3.64 23.15
C PRO A 101 -4.30 2.43 23.94
N PRO A 102 -3.02 2.05 23.75
CA PRO A 102 -2.03 2.68 22.88
C PRO A 102 -2.31 2.47 21.39
N TYR A 103 -1.93 3.45 20.57
CA TYR A 103 -2.14 3.37 19.13
C TYR A 103 -0.92 2.78 18.43
N THR A 104 -1.12 1.77 17.58
CA THR A 104 -0.09 1.21 16.71
C THR A 104 -0.38 1.51 15.25
N MET A 105 0.61 2.03 14.55
CA MET A 105 0.51 2.43 13.14
C MET A 105 1.76 2.00 12.37
N CYS A 106 1.76 2.19 11.06
CA CYS A 106 2.82 1.77 10.18
C CYS A 106 3.17 2.88 9.17
N PHE A 107 4.43 3.28 9.12
CA PHE A 107 4.94 4.16 8.07
C PHE A 107 5.22 3.36 6.79
N ARG A 108 4.61 3.73 5.67
CA ARG A 108 4.67 2.97 4.41
C ARG A 108 4.71 3.88 3.20
N VAL A 109 5.14 3.34 2.06
CA VAL A 109 4.98 4.02 0.76
C VAL A 109 3.50 4.06 0.42
N LYS A 110 3.00 5.26 0.13
CA LYS A 110 1.61 5.52 -0.27
C LYS A 110 1.49 5.69 -1.78
N PHE A 111 2.45 6.37 -2.39
CA PHE A 111 2.52 6.57 -3.83
C PHE A 111 3.88 6.10 -4.33
N TYR A 112 3.87 5.06 -5.16
CA TYR A 112 5.10 4.56 -5.77
C TYR A 112 5.52 5.48 -6.91
N PRO A 113 6.81 5.85 -7.03
CA PRO A 113 7.28 6.67 -8.13
C PRO A 113 7.10 5.92 -9.46
N HIS A 114 6.72 6.63 -10.52
CA HIS A 114 6.65 6.06 -11.86
C HIS A 114 8.05 5.61 -12.35
N GLU A 115 9.06 6.40 -12.03
CA GLU A 115 10.46 6.15 -12.39
C GLU A 115 11.33 6.40 -11.14
N PRO A 116 11.87 5.34 -10.51
CA PRO A 116 12.78 5.48 -9.36
C PRO A 116 14.01 6.34 -9.64
N LEU A 117 14.45 6.42 -10.91
CA LEU A 117 15.55 7.29 -11.37
C LEU A 117 15.32 8.78 -11.14
N LYS A 118 14.05 9.23 -11.02
CA LYS A 118 13.71 10.63 -10.77
C LYS A 118 13.79 11.03 -9.31
N ILE A 119 14.08 10.07 -8.42
CA ILE A 119 14.24 10.32 -6.99
C ILE A 119 15.66 10.76 -6.73
N LYS A 120 15.80 11.95 -6.16
CA LYS A 120 17.10 12.58 -5.97
C LYS A 120 17.82 12.03 -4.75
N GLU A 121 17.12 11.87 -3.62
CA GLU A 121 17.78 11.48 -2.36
C GLU A 121 17.95 9.97 -2.25
N GLU A 122 19.15 9.54 -1.83
CA GLU A 122 19.42 8.12 -1.55
C GLU A 122 18.51 7.57 -0.45
N LEU A 123 18.30 8.34 0.62
CA LEU A 123 17.38 7.99 1.70
C LEU A 123 15.99 7.59 1.18
N THR A 124 15.42 8.37 0.26
CA THR A 124 14.11 8.06 -0.33
C THR A 124 14.16 6.77 -1.13
N ARG A 125 15.24 6.52 -1.88
CA ARG A 125 15.45 5.26 -2.62
C ARG A 125 15.59 4.08 -1.65
N TYR A 126 16.33 4.23 -0.57
CA TYR A 126 16.47 3.20 0.47
C TYR A 126 15.13 2.84 1.12
N LEU A 127 14.32 3.84 1.50
CA LEU A 127 12.98 3.60 2.06
C LEU A 127 12.05 2.90 1.05
N LEU A 128 12.15 3.24 -0.24
CA LEU A 128 11.42 2.52 -1.29
C LEU A 128 11.93 1.08 -1.43
N TYR A 129 13.24 0.85 -1.39
CA TYR A 129 13.84 -0.47 -1.42
C TYR A 129 13.30 -1.33 -0.28
N LEU A 130 13.25 -0.82 0.96
CA LEU A 130 12.67 -1.54 2.09
C LEU A 130 11.20 -1.92 1.88
N GLN A 131 10.40 -1.01 1.31
CA GLN A 131 9.03 -1.33 0.97
C GLN A 131 8.92 -2.41 -0.11
N ILE A 132 9.76 -2.38 -1.14
CA ILE A 132 9.75 -3.38 -2.20
C ILE A 132 10.26 -4.72 -1.68
N LYS A 133 11.30 -4.76 -0.84
CA LYS A 133 11.75 -5.97 -0.13
C LYS A 133 10.59 -6.61 0.64
N ARG A 134 9.82 -5.79 1.35
CA ARG A 134 8.60 -6.23 2.05
C ARG A 134 7.50 -6.73 1.10
N ASP A 135 7.30 -6.08 -0.03
CA ASP A 135 6.33 -6.50 -1.04
C ASP A 135 6.73 -7.84 -1.69
N ILE A 136 8.04 -8.10 -1.88
CA ILE A 136 8.58 -9.39 -2.32
C ILE A 136 8.31 -10.47 -1.28
N PHE A 137 8.70 -10.23 -0.03
CA PHE A 137 8.51 -11.18 1.08
C PHE A 137 7.05 -11.60 1.27
N HIS A 138 6.12 -10.65 1.16
CA HIS A 138 4.68 -10.94 1.26
C HIS A 138 4.03 -11.42 -0.04
N GLY A 139 4.80 -11.62 -1.12
CA GLY A 139 4.27 -12.12 -2.40
C GLY A 139 3.37 -11.13 -3.15
N ARG A 140 3.52 -9.82 -2.90
CA ARG A 140 2.78 -8.75 -3.60
C ARG A 140 3.43 -8.39 -4.94
N LEU A 141 4.74 -8.56 -5.05
CA LEU A 141 5.48 -8.34 -6.30
C LEU A 141 5.59 -9.65 -7.09
N LEU A 142 4.70 -9.85 -8.06
CA LEU A 142 4.73 -11.01 -8.94
C LEU A 142 5.88 -10.87 -9.93
N CYS A 143 6.74 -11.88 -9.97
CA CYS A 143 7.94 -11.91 -10.79
C CYS A 143 8.10 -13.29 -11.45
N SER A 144 8.84 -13.31 -12.57
CA SER A 144 9.30 -14.57 -13.16
C SER A 144 10.38 -15.21 -12.28
N PHE A 145 10.72 -16.48 -12.52
CA PHE A 145 11.85 -17.12 -11.82
C PHE A 145 13.17 -16.34 -11.99
N SER A 146 13.44 -15.84 -13.19
CA SER A 146 14.65 -15.05 -13.47
C SER A 146 14.65 -13.72 -12.73
N ASP A 147 13.50 -13.03 -12.71
CA ASP A 147 13.41 -11.75 -11.99
C ASP A 147 13.48 -11.98 -10.48
N ALA A 148 12.86 -13.04 -9.95
CA ALA A 148 12.98 -13.41 -8.54
C ALA A 148 14.43 -13.68 -8.15
N ALA A 149 15.18 -14.45 -8.96
CA ALA A 149 16.58 -14.72 -8.69
C ALA A 149 17.43 -13.45 -8.70
N TYR A 150 17.21 -12.56 -9.67
CA TYR A 150 17.92 -11.28 -9.73
C TYR A 150 17.57 -10.37 -8.55
N LEU A 151 16.30 -10.21 -8.22
CA LEU A 151 15.83 -9.41 -7.07
C LEU A 151 16.41 -9.95 -5.76
N GLY A 152 16.42 -11.27 -5.58
CA GLY A 152 17.01 -11.93 -4.42
C GLY A 152 18.52 -11.68 -4.33
N ALA A 153 19.23 -11.77 -5.45
CA ALA A 153 20.66 -11.48 -5.50
C ALA A 153 20.97 -10.01 -5.17
N CYS A 154 20.16 -9.04 -5.64
CA CYS A 154 20.31 -7.64 -5.25
C CYS A 154 20.10 -7.43 -3.74
N ILE A 155 19.13 -8.12 -3.13
CA ILE A 155 18.91 -8.05 -1.67
C ILE A 155 20.13 -8.61 -0.94
N VAL A 156 20.65 -9.75 -1.36
CA VAL A 156 21.83 -10.39 -0.74
C VAL A 156 23.05 -9.50 -0.85
N GLN A 157 23.34 -8.96 -2.04
CA GLN A 157 24.46 -8.03 -2.26
C GLN A 157 24.32 -6.78 -1.39
N ALA A 158 23.10 -6.25 -1.23
CA ALA A 158 22.87 -5.06 -0.40
C ALA A 158 23.06 -5.33 1.10
N GLU A 159 22.80 -6.55 1.57
CA GLU A 159 22.86 -6.92 2.98
C GLU A 159 24.24 -7.47 3.38
N LEU A 160 24.91 -8.22 2.50
CA LEU A 160 26.17 -8.93 2.79
C LEU A 160 27.40 -8.33 2.11
N GLY A 161 27.23 -7.48 1.09
CA GLY A 161 28.33 -7.04 0.25
C GLY A 161 28.72 -8.11 -0.76
N ASP A 162 29.99 -8.13 -1.17
CA ASP A 162 30.49 -9.09 -2.16
C ASP A 162 30.56 -10.51 -1.60
N TYR A 163 30.33 -11.50 -2.46
CA TYR A 163 30.56 -12.90 -2.10
C TYR A 163 32.03 -13.15 -1.70
N ASP A 164 32.19 -13.71 -0.50
CA ASP A 164 33.43 -14.22 0.07
C ASP A 164 33.26 -15.72 0.42
N PRO A 165 34.08 -16.65 -0.11
CA PRO A 165 33.98 -18.08 0.19
C PRO A 165 34.21 -18.43 1.67
N ASP A 166 34.93 -17.61 2.43
CA ASP A 166 35.20 -17.85 3.85
C ASP A 166 34.01 -17.42 4.74
N GLU A 167 33.24 -16.41 4.30
CA GLU A 167 32.07 -15.91 5.02
C GLU A 167 30.74 -16.52 4.55
N HIS A 168 30.69 -17.05 3.31
CA HIS A 168 29.46 -17.50 2.66
C HIS A 168 29.47 -19.02 2.34
N PRO A 169 29.08 -19.88 3.31
CA PRO A 169 29.00 -21.34 3.12
C PRO A 169 27.94 -21.74 2.08
N GLU A 170 27.93 -22.99 1.60
CA GLU A 170 27.11 -23.42 0.45
C GLU A 170 25.60 -23.10 0.50
N ASN A 171 25.03 -22.87 1.69
CA ASN A 171 23.60 -22.55 1.88
C ASN A 171 23.35 -21.24 2.63
N TYR A 172 24.27 -20.28 2.59
CA TYR A 172 24.10 -19.00 3.31
C TYR A 172 22.79 -18.27 2.98
N ILE A 173 22.24 -18.46 1.77
CA ILE A 173 20.94 -17.87 1.38
C ILE A 173 19.77 -18.43 2.20
N SER A 174 19.84 -19.68 2.66
CA SER A 174 18.76 -20.32 3.42
C SER A 174 18.55 -19.68 4.80
N GLU A 175 19.49 -18.88 5.29
CA GLU A 175 19.33 -18.08 6.51
C GLU A 175 18.42 -16.85 6.30
N PHE A 176 18.14 -16.49 5.04
CA PHE A 176 17.36 -15.34 4.65
C PHE A 176 16.00 -15.77 4.10
N GLU A 177 14.92 -15.40 4.78
CA GLU A 177 13.56 -15.53 4.22
C GLU A 177 13.29 -14.37 3.24
N ILE A 178 13.75 -14.48 1.99
CA ILE A 178 13.57 -13.43 0.99
C ILE A 178 12.19 -13.53 0.32
N PHE A 179 11.77 -14.76 0.01
CA PHE A 179 10.52 -15.05 -0.71
C PHE A 179 9.59 -15.92 0.14
N PRO A 180 8.26 -15.80 -0.01
CA PRO A 180 7.30 -16.64 0.71
C PRO A 180 7.39 -18.12 0.32
N LYS A 181 7.93 -18.41 -0.89
CA LYS A 181 8.22 -19.75 -1.39
C LYS A 181 9.64 -19.75 -1.97
N GLN A 182 10.63 -19.92 -1.10
CA GLN A 182 12.03 -19.99 -1.48
C GLN A 182 12.42 -21.46 -1.73
N SER A 183 12.61 -21.81 -3.00
CA SER A 183 13.06 -23.16 -3.38
C SER A 183 14.57 -23.23 -3.46
N GLN A 184 15.17 -24.39 -3.19
CA GLN A 184 16.62 -24.60 -3.32
C GLN A 184 17.14 -24.29 -4.74
N LYS A 185 16.29 -24.48 -5.78
CA LYS A 185 16.62 -24.08 -7.15
C LYS A 185 16.74 -22.57 -7.30
N LEU A 186 15.86 -21.81 -6.66
CA LEU A 186 15.92 -20.35 -6.63
C LEU A 186 17.16 -19.87 -5.86
N GLU A 187 17.43 -20.45 -4.68
CA GLU A 187 18.62 -20.11 -3.89
C GLU A 187 19.91 -20.31 -4.66
N ARG A 188 20.07 -21.46 -5.34
CA ARG A 188 21.24 -21.70 -6.21
C ARG A 188 21.41 -20.64 -7.29
N LYS A 189 20.30 -20.18 -7.90
CA LYS A 189 20.36 -19.13 -8.92
C LYS A 189 20.68 -17.76 -8.33
N ILE A 190 20.18 -17.45 -7.13
CA ILE A 190 20.54 -16.24 -6.38
C ILE A 190 22.04 -16.23 -6.11
N VAL A 191 22.61 -17.34 -5.62
CA VAL A 191 24.05 -17.47 -5.35
C VAL A 191 24.87 -17.25 -6.63
N GLU A 192 24.46 -17.85 -7.75
CA GLU A 192 25.15 -17.69 -9.03
C GLU A 192 25.21 -16.22 -9.46
N ILE A 193 24.09 -15.49 -9.39
CA ILE A 193 24.01 -14.07 -9.75
C ILE A 193 24.83 -13.22 -8.77
N HIS A 194 24.72 -13.48 -7.46
CA HIS A 194 25.48 -12.79 -6.42
C HIS A 194 27.00 -12.89 -6.67
N LYS A 195 27.50 -14.11 -6.95
CA LYS A 195 28.91 -14.38 -7.22
C LYS A 195 29.43 -13.71 -8.50
N ASN A 196 28.66 -13.80 -9.58
CA ASN A 196 29.19 -13.57 -10.92
C ASN A 196 28.78 -12.24 -11.52
N GLU A 197 27.64 -11.67 -11.13
CA GLU A 197 27.04 -10.50 -11.79
C GLU A 197 27.02 -9.24 -10.93
N LEU A 198 26.99 -9.39 -9.59
CA LEU A 198 26.80 -8.25 -8.68
C LEU A 198 28.06 -7.81 -7.92
N ARG A 199 29.17 -8.54 -8.07
CA ARG A 199 30.45 -8.24 -7.42
C ARG A 199 30.90 -6.79 -7.68
N GLY A 200 31.34 -6.12 -6.63
CA GLY A 200 31.78 -4.73 -6.64
C GLY A 200 30.63 -3.71 -6.51
N GLN A 201 29.37 -4.15 -6.46
CA GLN A 201 28.26 -3.23 -6.22
C GLN A 201 28.16 -2.90 -4.74
N THR A 202 28.16 -1.60 -4.43
CA THR A 202 27.85 -1.12 -3.08
C THR A 202 26.36 -1.30 -2.78
N PRO A 203 25.95 -1.33 -1.48
CA PRO A 203 24.54 -1.45 -1.13
C PRO A 203 23.61 -0.44 -1.82
N PRO A 204 23.91 0.88 -1.87
CA PRO A 204 23.07 1.83 -2.61
C PRO A 204 22.88 1.49 -4.09
N VAL A 205 23.89 0.89 -4.74
CA VAL A 205 23.82 0.49 -6.16
C VAL A 205 22.96 -0.76 -6.33
N ALA A 206 23.14 -1.77 -5.48
CA ALA A 206 22.33 -2.99 -5.51
C ALA A 206 20.84 -2.70 -5.19
N GLU A 207 20.59 -1.87 -4.17
CA GLU A 207 19.26 -1.35 -3.82
C GLU A 207 18.60 -0.64 -5.00
N PHE A 208 19.36 0.22 -5.69
CA PHE A 208 18.87 0.95 -6.84
C PHE A 208 18.55 0.04 -8.03
N ASN A 209 19.42 -0.94 -8.30
CA ASN A 209 19.20 -1.94 -9.35
C ASN A 209 17.94 -2.79 -9.08
N LEU A 210 17.68 -3.12 -7.81
CA LEU A 210 16.43 -3.75 -7.41
C LEU A 210 15.22 -2.86 -7.75
N LEU A 211 15.27 -1.57 -7.44
CA LEU A 211 14.19 -0.63 -7.79
C LEU A 211 13.98 -0.53 -9.30
N LEU A 212 15.07 -0.47 -10.09
CA LEU A 212 15.05 -0.47 -11.54
C LEU A 212 14.36 -1.71 -12.10
N LYS A 213 14.68 -2.89 -11.56
CA LYS A 213 13.99 -4.12 -11.95
C LYS A 213 12.53 -4.10 -11.52
N ALA A 214 12.25 -3.77 -10.25
CA ALA A 214 10.92 -3.86 -9.66
C ALA A 214 9.89 -3.00 -10.41
N HIS A 215 10.24 -1.77 -10.83
CA HIS A 215 9.28 -0.88 -11.50
C HIS A 215 8.84 -1.37 -12.89
N THR A 216 9.52 -2.37 -13.47
CA THR A 216 9.12 -2.98 -14.74
C THR A 216 8.05 -4.06 -14.57
N LEU A 217 7.83 -4.55 -13.35
CA LEU A 217 6.91 -5.64 -13.06
C LEU A 217 5.45 -5.16 -12.97
N GLU A 218 4.51 -6.00 -13.42
CA GLU A 218 3.10 -5.60 -13.56
C GLU A 218 2.41 -5.27 -12.24
N THR A 219 2.86 -5.85 -11.12
CA THR A 219 2.29 -5.60 -9.79
C THR A 219 3.10 -4.60 -8.96
N TYR A 220 4.06 -3.90 -9.56
CA TYR A 220 4.78 -2.82 -8.90
C TYR A 220 3.81 -1.75 -8.36
N GLY A 221 3.92 -1.49 -7.06
CA GLY A 221 3.08 -0.53 -6.35
C GLY A 221 1.62 -0.94 -6.17
N VAL A 222 1.26 -2.20 -6.43
CA VAL A 222 -0.11 -2.68 -6.19
C VAL A 222 -0.31 -2.97 -4.70
N ASP A 223 -1.21 -2.23 -4.06
CA ASP A 223 -1.85 -2.61 -2.79
C ASP A 223 -3.23 -3.21 -3.08
N PRO A 224 -3.37 -4.55 -3.08
CA PRO A 224 -4.56 -5.20 -3.61
C PRO A 224 -5.76 -5.03 -2.68
N HIS A 225 -6.89 -4.64 -3.26
CA HIS A 225 -8.19 -4.60 -2.61
C HIS A 225 -9.08 -5.77 -3.09
N PRO A 226 -9.37 -6.76 -2.24
CA PRO A 226 -10.21 -7.90 -2.61
C PRO A 226 -11.66 -7.49 -2.81
N CYS A 227 -12.22 -7.85 -3.97
CA CYS A 227 -13.59 -7.55 -4.40
C CYS A 227 -14.18 -8.73 -5.20
N LYS A 228 -15.46 -8.63 -5.57
CA LYS A 228 -16.09 -9.45 -6.61
C LYS A 228 -16.49 -8.59 -7.80
N ASP A 229 -16.32 -9.07 -9.02
CA ASP A 229 -16.85 -8.39 -10.20
C ASP A 229 -18.38 -8.60 -10.35
N SER A 230 -18.96 -8.19 -11.47
CA SER A 230 -20.39 -8.37 -11.77
C SER A 230 -20.82 -9.83 -11.95
N THR A 231 -19.88 -10.74 -12.22
CA THR A 231 -20.13 -12.19 -12.36
C THR A 231 -19.99 -12.93 -11.03
N GLY A 232 -19.54 -12.25 -9.97
CA GLY A 232 -19.25 -12.85 -8.67
C GLY A 232 -17.82 -13.39 -8.54
N THR A 233 -17.00 -13.24 -9.57
CA THR A 233 -15.61 -13.73 -9.60
C THR A 233 -14.72 -12.90 -8.68
N THR A 234 -13.96 -13.57 -7.82
CA THR A 234 -12.98 -12.93 -6.93
C THR A 234 -11.92 -12.21 -7.74
N THR A 235 -11.74 -10.93 -7.44
CA THR A 235 -10.88 -10.02 -8.20
C THR A 235 -10.14 -9.10 -7.24
N PHE A 236 -8.90 -8.75 -7.56
CA PHE A 236 -8.09 -7.81 -6.81
C PHE A 236 -7.93 -6.51 -7.59
N LEU A 237 -8.32 -5.40 -6.95
CA LEU A 237 -8.20 -4.06 -7.53
C LEU A 237 -6.93 -3.38 -7.01
N GLY A 238 -6.27 -2.60 -7.86
CA GLY A 238 -5.10 -1.81 -7.48
C GLY A 238 -5.08 -0.44 -8.16
N PHE A 239 -4.30 0.46 -7.57
CA PHE A 239 -4.01 1.78 -8.14
C PHE A 239 -2.50 1.94 -8.18
N THR A 240 -1.94 2.14 -9.38
CA THR A 240 -0.50 2.27 -9.58
C THR A 240 -0.18 3.60 -10.26
N ALA A 241 1.10 3.91 -10.43
CA ALA A 241 1.52 5.08 -11.20
C ALA A 241 0.98 5.07 -12.65
N ALA A 242 0.76 3.88 -13.23
CA ALA A 242 0.24 3.73 -14.60
C ALA A 242 -1.28 3.93 -14.69
N GLY A 243 -2.05 3.51 -13.68
CA GLY A 243 -3.50 3.56 -13.74
C GLY A 243 -4.23 2.69 -12.71
N PHE A 244 -5.52 2.52 -12.95
CA PHE A 244 -6.35 1.54 -12.27
C PHE A 244 -6.12 0.16 -12.88
N VAL A 245 -5.85 -0.84 -12.05
CA VAL A 245 -5.57 -2.21 -12.46
C VAL A 245 -6.51 -3.20 -11.80
N VAL A 246 -6.82 -4.27 -12.53
CA VAL A 246 -7.71 -5.34 -12.09
C VAL A 246 -7.03 -6.67 -12.36
N PHE A 247 -6.92 -7.51 -11.33
CA PHE A 247 -6.31 -8.83 -11.40
C PHE A 247 -7.33 -9.91 -11.05
N GLN A 248 -7.37 -10.97 -11.88
CA GLN A 248 -8.02 -12.23 -11.56
C GLN A 248 -6.92 -13.29 -11.43
N GLY A 249 -6.72 -13.76 -10.20
CA GLY A 249 -5.51 -14.49 -9.85
C GLY A 249 -4.23 -13.70 -10.19
N ASN A 250 -3.30 -14.35 -10.89
CA ASN A 250 -2.02 -13.76 -11.31
C ASN A 250 -2.09 -13.07 -12.69
N LYS A 251 -3.28 -12.89 -13.26
CA LYS A 251 -3.47 -12.27 -14.58
C LYS A 251 -4.10 -10.89 -14.42
N ARG A 252 -3.43 -9.87 -14.98
CA ARG A 252 -4.01 -8.54 -15.13
C ARG A 252 -5.04 -8.56 -16.26
N ILE A 253 -6.31 -8.37 -15.91
CA ILE A 253 -7.44 -8.37 -16.86
C ILE A 253 -7.81 -6.97 -17.34
N HIS A 254 -7.58 -5.94 -16.52
CA HIS A 254 -7.75 -4.54 -16.94
C HIS A 254 -6.57 -3.68 -16.50
N LEU A 255 -6.24 -2.71 -17.36
CA LEU A 255 -5.46 -1.52 -17.07
C LEU A 255 -6.20 -0.34 -17.71
N ILE A 256 -6.70 0.58 -16.89
CA ILE A 256 -7.27 1.85 -17.34
C ILE A 256 -6.30 2.95 -16.90
N LYS A 257 -5.61 3.56 -17.87
CA LYS A 257 -4.62 4.62 -17.59
C LYS A 257 -5.32 5.84 -17.00
N TRP A 258 -4.61 6.61 -16.17
CA TRP A 258 -5.19 7.78 -15.50
C TRP A 258 -5.87 8.82 -16.41
N PRO A 259 -5.35 9.13 -17.62
CA PRO A 259 -6.06 9.98 -18.58
C PRO A 259 -7.46 9.46 -18.90
N ASP A 260 -7.59 8.13 -19.06
CA ASP A 260 -8.82 7.44 -19.44
C ASP A 260 -9.77 7.19 -18.26
N VAL A 261 -9.30 7.28 -17.01
CA VAL A 261 -10.19 7.25 -15.83
C VAL A 261 -10.92 8.58 -15.72
N CYS A 262 -12.20 8.61 -16.09
CA CYS A 262 -13.03 9.82 -16.02
C CYS A 262 -13.56 10.09 -14.62
N LYS A 263 -14.09 9.06 -13.94
CA LYS A 263 -14.74 9.22 -12.63
C LYS A 263 -14.72 7.94 -11.80
N LEU A 264 -14.45 8.10 -10.50
CA LEU A 264 -14.56 7.07 -9.48
C LEU A 264 -15.75 7.37 -8.56
N LYS A 265 -16.60 6.39 -8.31
CA LYS A 265 -17.75 6.50 -7.41
C LYS A 265 -17.90 5.26 -6.55
N PHE A 266 -18.69 5.37 -5.50
CA PHE A 266 -19.19 4.20 -4.79
C PHE A 266 -20.61 4.44 -4.27
N GLU A 267 -21.37 3.35 -4.15
CA GLU A 267 -22.69 3.30 -3.56
C GLU A 267 -22.83 2.02 -2.73
N GLY A 268 -23.06 2.16 -1.42
CA GLY A 268 -23.08 1.00 -0.51
C GLY A 268 -21.77 0.21 -0.59
N LYS A 269 -21.85 -1.03 -1.04
CA LYS A 269 -20.71 -1.95 -1.23
C LYS A 269 -20.17 -1.96 -2.66
N THR A 270 -20.75 -1.19 -3.58
CA THR A 270 -20.38 -1.23 -5.00
C THR A 270 -19.50 -0.04 -5.36
N PHE A 271 -18.33 -0.32 -5.91
CA PHE A 271 -17.37 0.63 -6.45
C PHE A 271 -17.48 0.68 -7.97
N TYR A 272 -17.50 1.89 -8.53
CA TYR A 272 -17.63 2.11 -9.96
C TYR A 272 -16.43 2.86 -10.51
N VAL A 273 -15.86 2.33 -11.60
CA VAL A 273 -14.83 2.99 -12.42
C VAL A 273 -15.45 3.33 -13.77
N ILE A 274 -15.58 4.62 -14.03
CA ILE A 274 -16.08 5.14 -15.30
C ILE A 274 -14.88 5.70 -16.06
N GLY A 275 -14.64 5.18 -17.26
CA GLY A 275 -13.53 5.61 -18.09
C GLY A 275 -13.72 5.25 -19.56
N THR A 276 -12.62 5.29 -20.30
CA THR A 276 -12.56 4.87 -21.70
C THR A 276 -11.67 3.64 -21.82
N GLN A 277 -12.12 2.60 -22.53
CA GLN A 277 -11.32 1.43 -22.87
C GLN A 277 -11.55 1.08 -24.34
N LYS A 278 -10.48 0.94 -25.13
CA LYS A 278 -10.57 0.73 -26.60
C LYS A 278 -11.49 1.75 -27.26
N GLU A 279 -11.32 3.03 -26.92
CA GLU A 279 -12.09 4.18 -27.43
C GLU A 279 -13.61 4.17 -27.11
N LYS A 280 -14.08 3.18 -26.34
CA LYS A 280 -15.47 3.10 -25.89
C LYS A 280 -15.59 3.48 -24.43
N LYS A 281 -16.70 4.13 -24.06
CA LYS A 281 -17.04 4.38 -22.66
C LYS A 281 -17.22 3.03 -21.95
N ALA A 282 -16.46 2.84 -20.88
CA ALA A 282 -16.51 1.67 -20.02
C ALA A 282 -16.98 2.08 -18.62
N MET A 283 -17.87 1.26 -18.05
CA MET A 283 -18.27 1.37 -16.65
C MET A 283 -18.07 0.00 -15.99
N LEU A 284 -17.04 -0.10 -15.16
CA LEU A 284 -16.75 -1.30 -14.39
C LEU A 284 -17.37 -1.17 -13.00
N ALA A 285 -17.95 -2.25 -12.50
CA ALA A 285 -18.58 -2.34 -11.19
C ALA A 285 -17.98 -3.49 -10.38
N PHE A 286 -17.61 -3.21 -9.13
CA PHE A 286 -16.99 -4.17 -8.22
C PHE A 286 -17.64 -4.11 -6.84
N HIS A 287 -17.86 -5.26 -6.22
CA HIS A 287 -18.52 -5.41 -4.93
C HIS A 287 -17.50 -5.75 -3.84
N THR A 288 -17.40 -4.90 -2.82
CA THR A 288 -16.58 -5.16 -1.62
C THR A 288 -17.37 -5.90 -0.54
N SER A 289 -16.68 -6.45 0.46
CA SER A 289 -17.31 -7.13 1.60
C SER A 289 -18.18 -6.19 2.46
N THR A 290 -17.71 -4.95 2.66
CA THR A 290 -18.36 -3.94 3.51
C THR A 290 -18.41 -2.56 2.86
N PRO A 291 -19.35 -1.67 3.23
CA PRO A 291 -19.37 -0.29 2.77
C PRO A 291 -18.12 0.51 3.21
N ALA A 292 -17.55 0.16 4.37
CA ALA A 292 -16.31 0.77 4.86
C ALA A 292 -15.12 0.46 3.94
N ALA A 293 -15.00 -0.80 3.49
CA ALA A 293 -14.01 -1.21 2.51
C ALA A 293 -14.20 -0.49 1.17
N CYS A 294 -15.45 -0.36 0.69
CA CYS A 294 -15.76 0.36 -0.54
C CYS A 294 -15.37 1.84 -0.47
N LYS A 295 -15.70 2.49 0.65
CA LYS A 295 -15.33 3.89 0.90
C LYS A 295 -13.81 4.07 0.96
N HIS A 296 -13.08 3.14 1.59
CA HIS A 296 -11.62 3.15 1.63
C HIS A 296 -11.02 3.01 0.22
N LEU A 297 -11.45 1.99 -0.53
CA LEU A 297 -11.08 1.77 -1.93
C LEU A 297 -11.31 3.02 -2.78
N TRP A 298 -12.48 3.66 -2.64
CA TRP A 298 -12.79 4.89 -3.35
C TRP A 298 -11.86 6.05 -2.96
N LYS A 299 -11.57 6.25 -1.67
CA LYS A 299 -10.60 7.26 -1.23
C LYS A 299 -9.22 7.01 -1.84
N CYS A 300 -8.73 5.77 -1.77
CA CYS A 300 -7.45 5.39 -2.36
C CYS A 300 -7.42 5.69 -3.87
N GLY A 301 -8.47 5.34 -4.60
CA GLY A 301 -8.57 5.64 -6.03
C GLY A 301 -8.58 7.14 -6.33
N VAL A 302 -9.33 7.93 -5.57
CA VAL A 302 -9.37 9.40 -5.74
C VAL A 302 -8.01 10.04 -5.43
N GLU A 303 -7.33 9.60 -4.37
CA GLU A 303 -6.00 10.07 -4.02
C GLU A 303 -4.95 9.73 -5.07
N ASN A 304 -4.96 8.50 -5.59
CA ASN A 304 -4.04 8.07 -6.65
C ASN A 304 -4.32 8.80 -7.97
N GLN A 305 -5.59 8.96 -8.35
CA GLN A 305 -5.96 9.76 -9.51
C GLN A 305 -5.48 11.20 -9.35
N ALA A 306 -5.68 11.82 -8.18
CA ALA A 306 -5.18 13.15 -7.87
C ALA A 306 -3.66 13.24 -8.06
N PHE A 307 -2.91 12.32 -7.44
CA PHE A 307 -1.45 12.32 -7.44
C PHE A 307 -0.84 12.12 -8.83
N TYR A 308 -1.33 11.14 -9.61
CA TYR A 308 -0.70 10.78 -10.89
C TYR A 308 -1.30 11.47 -12.12
N LYS A 309 -2.58 11.86 -12.09
CA LYS A 309 -3.25 12.42 -13.28
C LYS A 309 -2.98 13.91 -13.49
N TYR A 310 -2.99 14.68 -12.40
CA TYR A 310 -3.04 16.14 -12.49
C TYR A 310 -1.65 16.76 -12.62
N ALA A 311 -1.60 17.93 -13.28
CA ALA A 311 -0.34 18.66 -13.44
C ALA A 311 -0.01 19.53 -12.22
N LYS A 312 -1.04 20.06 -11.54
CA LYS A 312 -0.91 20.86 -10.33
C LYS A 312 -1.97 20.48 -9.31
N SER A 313 -1.63 20.49 -8.03
CA SER A 313 -2.56 20.21 -6.93
C SER A 313 -3.72 21.22 -6.88
N SER A 314 -3.50 22.45 -7.31
CA SER A 314 -4.52 23.50 -7.43
C SER A 314 -5.66 23.19 -8.40
N GLN A 315 -5.45 22.25 -9.34
CA GLN A 315 -6.48 21.82 -10.29
C GLN A 315 -7.49 20.84 -9.68
N ILE A 316 -7.17 20.27 -8.51
CA ILE A 316 -7.96 19.19 -7.91
C ILE A 316 -9.14 19.77 -7.15
N LYS A 317 -10.34 19.42 -7.61
CA LYS A 317 -11.60 19.78 -6.96
C LYS A 317 -11.99 18.73 -5.93
N THR A 318 -12.86 19.12 -4.98
CA THR A 318 -13.45 18.16 -4.02
C THR A 318 -14.30 17.14 -4.78
N VAL A 319 -14.05 15.85 -4.55
CA VAL A 319 -14.79 14.76 -5.19
C VAL A 319 -15.93 14.32 -4.27
N SER A 320 -17.11 14.13 -4.86
CA SER A 320 -18.30 13.59 -4.17
C SER A 320 -18.63 12.20 -4.69
N SER A 321 -18.90 11.27 -3.77
CA SER A 321 -19.29 9.90 -4.11
C SER A 321 -20.67 9.81 -4.79
N SER A 322 -21.57 10.75 -4.47
CA SER A 322 -22.93 10.83 -5.04
C SER A 322 -23.23 12.23 -5.62
N LYS A 323 -24.21 12.29 -6.52
CA LYS A 323 -24.79 13.54 -7.07
C LYS A 323 -25.91 14.12 -6.20
N ILE A 324 -26.42 13.35 -5.23
CA ILE A 324 -27.50 13.79 -4.34
C ILE A 324 -26.90 14.67 -3.23
N PHE A 325 -27.36 15.92 -3.13
CA PHE A 325 -26.96 16.84 -2.06
C PHE A 325 -27.28 16.21 -0.70
N PHE A 326 -26.33 16.26 0.24
CA PHE A 326 -26.40 15.74 1.63
C PHE A 326 -26.26 14.23 1.88
N LYS A 327 -26.31 13.34 0.87
CA LYS A 327 -26.23 11.87 1.06
C LYS A 327 -24.94 11.20 0.57
N GLY A 328 -23.87 11.98 0.33
CA GLY A 328 -22.62 11.49 -0.26
C GLY A 328 -21.37 11.76 0.60
N SER A 329 -20.36 10.89 0.49
CA SER A 329 -19.03 11.17 1.04
C SER A 329 -18.31 12.19 0.16
N ARG A 330 -17.73 13.21 0.79
CA ARG A 330 -16.86 14.19 0.12
C ARG A 330 -15.42 13.94 0.52
N PHE A 331 -14.52 14.07 -0.45
CA PHE A 331 -13.09 13.95 -0.22
C PHE A 331 -12.35 15.05 -0.98
N ARG A 332 -11.42 15.70 -0.29
CA ARG A 332 -10.54 16.71 -0.86
C ARG A 332 -9.11 16.21 -0.71
N TYR A 333 -8.44 16.03 -1.84
CA TYR A 333 -7.02 15.70 -1.86
C TYR A 333 -6.21 16.82 -1.21
N SER A 334 -5.16 16.44 -0.48
CA SER A 334 -4.24 17.34 0.21
C SER A 334 -2.83 16.79 0.02
N GLY A 335 -1.92 17.61 -0.49
CA GLY A 335 -0.54 17.22 -0.83
C GLY A 335 -0.15 17.71 -2.23
N LYS A 336 1.09 17.42 -2.61
CA LYS A 336 1.61 17.69 -3.96
C LYS A 336 1.26 16.56 -4.91
N VAL A 337 0.98 16.88 -6.17
CA VAL A 337 0.86 15.86 -7.23
C VAL A 337 2.24 15.40 -7.69
N ALA A 338 2.33 14.23 -8.33
CA ALA A 338 3.59 13.61 -8.74
C ALA A 338 4.53 14.58 -9.50
N LYS A 339 3.98 15.41 -10.40
CA LYS A 339 4.78 16.40 -11.14
C LYS A 339 5.40 17.47 -10.22
N GLU A 340 4.65 17.96 -9.24
CA GLU A 340 5.13 18.93 -8.25
C GLU A 340 6.15 18.29 -7.30
N VAL A 341 6.00 17.01 -6.97
CA VAL A 341 6.98 16.26 -6.17
C VAL A 341 8.29 16.13 -6.91
N VAL A 342 8.27 15.72 -8.18
CA VAL A 342 9.47 15.62 -9.02
C VAL A 342 10.14 16.98 -9.20
N GLU A 343 9.35 18.04 -9.44
CA GLU A 343 9.89 19.41 -9.56
C GLU A 343 10.50 19.92 -8.25
N ALA A 344 9.90 19.61 -7.10
CA ALA A 344 10.47 19.95 -5.81
C ALA A 344 11.75 19.15 -5.51
N SER A 345 11.77 17.86 -5.87
CA SER A 345 12.91 16.97 -5.70
C SER A 345 14.12 17.45 -6.51
N SER A 346 13.93 17.85 -7.77
CA SER A 346 15.04 18.32 -8.61
C SER A 346 15.76 19.54 -8.03
N LYS A 347 15.04 20.38 -7.26
CA LYS A 347 15.54 21.61 -6.62
C LYS A 347 16.23 21.39 -5.27
N ILE A 348 16.28 20.16 -4.74
CA ILE A 348 16.97 19.89 -3.46
C ILE A 348 18.46 20.21 -3.62
N GLN A 349 18.97 21.12 -2.80
CA GLN A 349 20.39 21.49 -2.72
C GLN A 349 20.83 21.35 -1.27
N ARG A 350 21.24 20.14 -0.89
CA ARG A 350 21.84 19.83 0.40
C ARG A 350 22.73 18.61 0.27
N GLU A 351 23.61 18.42 1.24
CA GLU A 351 24.26 17.14 1.44
C GLU A 351 23.20 16.06 1.76
N PRO A 352 23.25 14.90 1.10
CA PRO A 352 22.35 13.79 1.42
C PRO A 352 22.50 13.38 2.89
N PRO A 353 21.38 13.10 3.60
CA PRO A 353 21.46 12.57 4.95
C PRO A 353 22.07 11.17 4.96
N GLU A 354 22.71 10.81 6.06
CA GLU A 354 23.25 9.46 6.24
C GLU A 354 22.12 8.42 6.26
N VAL A 355 22.33 7.31 5.57
CA VAL A 355 21.38 6.20 5.50
C VAL A 355 21.85 5.08 6.44
N HIS A 356 21.20 4.97 7.60
CA HIS A 356 21.42 3.87 8.52
C HIS A 356 20.70 2.61 8.01
N ARG A 357 21.48 1.63 7.56
CA ARG A 357 20.98 0.36 7.06
C ARG A 357 20.85 -0.65 8.20
N ALA A 358 19.65 -1.22 8.37
CA ALA A 358 19.43 -2.29 9.34
C ALA A 358 19.68 -3.65 8.67
N ASN A 359 20.53 -4.49 9.27
CA ASN A 359 20.83 -5.83 8.75
C ASN A 359 19.68 -6.80 9.01
N MET A 360 19.40 -7.68 8.05
CA MET A 360 18.29 -8.63 8.09
C MET A 360 18.27 -9.54 9.33
N THR A 361 19.43 -9.84 9.92
CA THR A 361 19.56 -10.65 11.15
C THR A 361 18.95 -10.01 12.40
N GLN A 362 18.78 -8.69 12.41
CA GLN A 362 18.12 -7.95 13.50
C GLN A 362 16.59 -7.88 13.33
N SER A 363 16.08 -8.19 12.13
CA SER A 363 14.65 -8.10 11.78
C SER A 363 13.89 -9.43 12.00
N ARG A 364 14.22 -10.18 13.05
CA ARG A 364 13.49 -11.42 13.43
C ARG A 364 12.14 -11.17 14.10
N SER A 365 11.74 -9.91 14.29
CA SER A 365 10.62 -9.51 15.14
C SER A 365 9.34 -9.20 14.35
N SER A 366 8.87 -10.05 13.42
CA SER A 366 7.52 -9.88 12.84
C SER A 366 6.89 -11.13 12.18
N HIS A 367 6.97 -12.32 12.79
CA HIS A 367 6.14 -13.46 12.36
C HIS A 367 4.62 -13.33 12.67
N SER A 368 4.14 -12.18 13.17
CA SER A 368 2.81 -12.05 13.79
C SER A 368 1.73 -11.31 12.99
N LEU A 369 2.03 -10.60 11.88
CA LEU A 369 0.98 -9.84 11.17
C LEU A 369 0.76 -10.33 9.73
N ASN A 370 -0.29 -11.16 9.62
CA ASN A 370 -1.01 -11.61 8.42
C ASN A 370 -0.38 -12.73 7.58
N LYS A 371 -0.40 -13.97 8.11
CA LYS A 371 -0.42 -15.19 7.27
C LYS A 371 -1.66 -15.28 6.35
N GLN A 372 -2.71 -14.49 6.59
CA GLN A 372 -3.94 -14.43 5.77
C GLN A 372 -3.89 -13.48 4.57
N LEU A 373 -2.77 -12.79 4.32
CA LEU A 373 -2.58 -11.95 3.13
C LEU A 373 -1.68 -12.58 2.08
N ILE A 374 -1.20 -13.81 2.31
CA ILE A 374 -0.73 -14.63 1.22
C ILE A 374 -1.91 -14.72 0.27
N ILE A 375 -1.74 -14.19 -0.94
CA ILE A 375 -2.66 -14.51 -2.03
C ILE A 375 -2.49 -16.02 -2.21
N ASN A 376 -3.33 -16.81 -1.54
CA ASN A 376 -3.48 -18.23 -1.81
C ASN A 376 -4.06 -18.31 -3.22
N MET A 377 -3.16 -18.26 -4.20
CA MET A 377 -3.45 -18.60 -5.58
C MET A 377 -3.61 -20.11 -5.64
N GLU A 378 -4.81 -20.57 -5.32
CA GLU A 378 -5.21 -21.95 -5.58
C GLU A 378 -5.25 -22.16 -7.10
N PRO A 379 -4.62 -23.21 -7.66
CA PRO A 379 -4.75 -23.52 -9.07
C PRO A 379 -6.20 -23.96 -9.37
N LEU A 380 -6.88 -23.27 -10.28
CA LEU A 380 -8.19 -23.72 -10.78
C LEU A 380 -8.00 -25.03 -11.56
N GLN A 381 -8.77 -26.06 -11.19
CA GLN A 381 -8.88 -27.31 -11.95
C GLN A 381 -9.44 -27.03 -13.35
N PRO A 382 -9.03 -27.76 -14.40
CA PRO A 382 -9.61 -27.62 -15.74
C PRO A 382 -11.10 -27.98 -15.71
N LEU A 383 -11.95 -27.06 -16.18
CA LEU A 383 -13.36 -27.36 -16.44
C LEU A 383 -13.43 -28.31 -17.64
N LEU A 384 -14.06 -29.46 -17.45
CA LEU A 384 -14.43 -30.36 -18.54
C LEU A 384 -15.41 -29.62 -19.49
N PRO A 385 -15.28 -29.78 -20.82
CA PRO A 385 -16.25 -29.22 -21.74
C PRO A 385 -17.58 -29.97 -21.61
N SER A 386 -18.66 -29.21 -21.39
CA SER A 386 -20.04 -29.68 -21.45
C SER A 386 -20.44 -30.00 -22.90
N PRO A 387 -21.26 -31.04 -23.14
CA PRO A 387 -21.56 -31.53 -24.48
C PRO A 387 -22.69 -30.74 -25.11
N SER A 388 -22.45 -30.21 -26.30
CA SER A 388 -23.39 -30.11 -27.43
C SER A 388 -23.14 -28.82 -28.22
N GLU A 389 -22.60 -28.97 -29.43
CA GLU A 389 -23.19 -28.40 -30.64
C GLU A 389 -22.59 -29.17 -31.82
N GLN A 390 -23.49 -29.85 -32.54
CA GLN A 390 -23.21 -30.60 -33.76
C GLN A 390 -23.07 -29.57 -34.89
N GLU A 391 -21.97 -29.59 -35.63
CA GLU A 391 -21.94 -29.04 -36.98
C GLU A 391 -21.19 -30.00 -37.92
N GLU A 392 -21.75 -30.10 -39.12
CA GLU A 392 -21.63 -31.14 -40.13
C GLU A 392 -20.24 -31.22 -40.79
N GLU A 393 -19.86 -32.45 -41.16
CA GLU A 393 -18.74 -32.72 -42.08
C GLU A 393 -19.10 -32.35 -43.53
N LEU A 394 -18.19 -31.68 -44.24
CA LEU A 394 -17.93 -31.91 -45.69
C LEU A 394 -16.45 -31.58 -46.03
N PRO A 395 -15.84 -32.17 -47.08
CA PRO A 395 -14.43 -32.61 -47.03
C PRO A 395 -13.40 -31.84 -47.88
N LEU A 396 -12.13 -32.02 -47.46
CA LEU A 396 -10.83 -32.06 -48.18
C LEU A 396 -10.45 -30.98 -49.22
N GLY A 397 -9.31 -30.31 -48.95
CA GLY A 397 -8.48 -29.61 -49.93
C GLY A 397 -7.11 -29.23 -49.37
N GLU A 398 -6.04 -29.66 -50.05
CA GLU A 398 -4.62 -29.63 -49.65
C GLU A 398 -3.96 -28.23 -49.58
N GLY A 399 -2.86 -28.10 -48.81
CA GLY A 399 -1.73 -27.23 -49.22
C GLY A 399 -1.06 -26.28 -48.20
N LYS A 400 0.02 -26.77 -47.55
CA LYS A 400 1.33 -26.11 -47.25
C LYS A 400 1.43 -24.79 -46.44
N SER A 401 1.83 -24.96 -45.17
CA SER A 401 3.00 -24.41 -44.41
C SER A 401 3.53 -22.96 -44.57
N LEU A 402 3.65 -22.26 -43.44
CA LEU A 402 4.73 -21.32 -43.00
C LEU A 402 4.61 -21.04 -41.47
N PRO A 403 5.63 -20.48 -40.76
CA PRO A 403 6.21 -21.13 -39.59
C PRO A 403 5.80 -20.56 -38.22
N SER A 404 6.17 -21.36 -37.22
CA SER A 404 5.97 -21.28 -35.78
C SER A 404 6.38 -19.96 -35.11
N GLY A 405 5.42 -19.32 -34.44
CA GLY A 405 5.66 -18.37 -33.35
C GLY A 405 5.86 -19.12 -32.03
N GLY A 406 6.98 -18.86 -31.36
CA GLY A 406 7.36 -19.47 -30.08
C GLY A 406 6.35 -19.20 -28.97
N GLN A 407 5.71 -20.26 -28.49
CA GLN A 407 4.82 -20.24 -27.34
C GLN A 407 5.66 -20.26 -26.06
N CYS A 408 5.72 -19.11 -25.36
CA CYS A 408 6.34 -18.99 -24.05
C CYS A 408 5.46 -19.73 -23.02
N ARG A 409 5.82 -20.98 -22.70
CA ARG A 409 5.20 -21.77 -21.62
C ARG A 409 5.71 -21.25 -20.27
N ARG A 410 4.85 -20.57 -19.50
CA ARG A 410 5.09 -20.30 -18.08
C ARG A 410 4.93 -21.61 -17.31
N PHE A 411 5.99 -22.04 -16.64
CA PHE A 411 5.94 -23.22 -15.77
C PHE A 411 5.10 -22.91 -14.53
N ALA A 412 4.04 -23.69 -14.35
CA ALA A 412 3.45 -23.95 -13.05
C ALA A 412 4.41 -24.87 -12.28
N LEU A 413 4.73 -24.52 -11.04
CA LEU A 413 5.37 -25.44 -10.11
C LEU A 413 4.33 -26.48 -9.72
N GLU A 414 4.44 -27.65 -10.32
CA GLU A 414 3.65 -28.84 -10.00
C GLU A 414 4.61 -29.82 -9.33
N GLU A 415 4.53 -29.96 -8.01
CA GLU A 415 4.93 -31.18 -7.32
C GLU A 415 4.22 -31.30 -5.97
N ARG A 416 3.93 -32.55 -5.64
CA ARG A 416 2.80 -33.01 -4.83
C ARG A 416 3.04 -32.82 -3.33
N GLY A 417 2.06 -32.22 -2.65
CA GLY A 417 1.95 -32.20 -1.20
C GLY A 417 0.51 -31.88 -0.82
N THR A 418 -0.10 -32.73 0.00
CA THR A 418 -1.52 -32.71 0.37
C THR A 418 -1.88 -31.53 1.29
N LEU A 419 -3.09 -31.00 1.10
CA LEU A 419 -3.57 -29.69 1.57
C LEU A 419 -4.20 -29.71 2.99
N SER A 420 -3.70 -30.55 3.90
CA SER A 420 -4.24 -30.68 5.27
C SER A 420 -3.33 -30.13 6.38
N ASP A 421 -2.06 -29.84 6.10
CA ASP A 421 -1.10 -29.41 7.13
C ASP A 421 -0.98 -27.87 7.29
N TRP A 422 -1.83 -27.11 6.60
CA TRP A 422 -1.74 -25.64 6.49
C TRP A 422 -2.59 -24.86 7.51
N LEU A 423 -3.29 -25.55 8.41
CA LEU A 423 -4.20 -24.94 9.39
C LEU A 423 -3.71 -25.20 10.82
N GLY A 424 -2.64 -24.52 11.22
CA GLY A 424 -2.24 -24.42 12.63
C GLY A 424 -3.29 -23.63 13.43
N TRP A 425 -4.34 -24.33 13.86
CA TRP A 425 -5.14 -23.96 15.02
C TRP A 425 -4.41 -24.43 16.27
N GLY A 426 -4.25 -23.53 17.23
CA GLY A 426 -3.73 -23.82 18.56
C GLY A 426 -4.05 -22.62 19.42
N SER A 427 -5.22 -22.67 20.04
CA SER A 427 -5.74 -21.71 21.01
C SER A 427 -4.78 -21.55 22.19
N GLU A 428 -4.44 -20.32 22.53
CA GLU A 428 -4.59 -19.68 23.85
C GLU A 428 -4.12 -18.22 23.80
#